data_AF-A0A0B2R978-F1
#
_entry.id   AF-A0A0B2R978-F1
#
_cell.length_a   1.000
_cell.length_b   1.000
_cell.length_c   1.000
_cell.angle_alpha   90.00
_cell.angle_beta   90.00
_cell.angle_gamma   90.00
#
_symmetry.space_group_name_H-M   'P 1'
#
loop_
_entity.id
_entity.type
_entity.pdbx_description
1 polymer ?
#
loop_
_entity_poly.entity_id
_entity_poly.type
_entity_poly.pdbx_seq_one_letter_code
_entity_poly.pdbx_strand_id
1 'polypeptide(L)'
;TNELSNILQRKDLNIVNAMELVDVVKARLGTMRESGWNNFFADVQGFCVAKSILVPNMDDEIPVRGRSRAEGRTITNLHHYRAEIFYVAIDKICVEMDHRFSEGSNIILDCFSCLDPKNSFSKFDVDKLARLADIYHADFSDDDRGTIRDQLETYVLQVRRNASFSTCEDVQSLAMKMVQTEKHLVFPLVYKLIELALILPVSTASVERAFSAMKIIKSKLRNKINDVWFNDLMVCYTEREIFKSLDDIDIIRTFTAKKSRKGHLPRNFI
;
A
#
# COMPACT_ATOMS: atom_id res chain seq x y z
N THR A 1 -0.99 -13.27 8.91
CA THR A 1 -0.49 -12.35 7.86
C THR A 1 -1.50 -12.11 6.74
N ASN A 2 -2.37 -13.07 6.38
CA ASN A 2 -3.40 -12.86 5.35
C ASN A 2 -4.46 -11.80 5.74
N GLU A 3 -4.96 -11.86 6.97
CA GLU A 3 -5.97 -10.93 7.50
C GLU A 3 -5.55 -9.46 7.39
N LEU A 4 -4.30 -9.17 7.73
CA LEU A 4 -3.75 -7.82 7.60
C LEU A 4 -3.57 -7.40 6.13
N SER A 5 -3.05 -8.28 5.28
CA SER A 5 -2.92 -7.97 3.86
C SER A 5 -4.27 -7.58 3.25
N ASN A 6 -5.34 -8.26 3.68
CA ASN A 6 -6.70 -7.90 3.30
C ASN A 6 -7.12 -6.54 3.89
N ILE A 7 -6.81 -6.26 5.16
CA ILE A 7 -7.13 -4.97 5.80
C ILE A 7 -6.39 -3.80 5.14
N LEU A 8 -5.09 -3.94 4.84
CA LEU A 8 -4.29 -2.92 4.14
C LEU A 8 -4.74 -2.67 2.69
N GLN A 9 -5.50 -3.61 2.12
CA GLN A 9 -6.06 -3.52 0.77
C GLN A 9 -7.52 -3.05 0.76
N ARG A 10 -8.13 -2.82 1.92
CA ARG A 10 -9.50 -2.30 2.02
C ARG A 10 -9.55 -0.84 1.55
N LYS A 11 -10.63 -0.50 0.83
CA LYS A 11 -10.86 0.86 0.31
C LYS A 11 -11.23 1.85 1.41
N ASP A 12 -11.78 1.36 2.52
CA ASP A 12 -12.24 2.10 3.69
C ASP A 12 -11.18 2.23 4.80
N LEU A 13 -9.91 1.89 4.52
CA LEU A 13 -8.89 1.88 5.56
C LEU A 13 -8.47 3.30 5.95
N ASN A 14 -8.76 3.66 7.21
CA ASN A 14 -8.26 4.88 7.83
C ASN A 14 -6.74 4.79 8.05
N ILE A 15 -6.03 5.85 7.70
CA ILE A 15 -4.58 6.02 7.81
C ILE A 15 -4.05 5.73 9.23
N VAL A 16 -4.81 6.09 10.25
CA VAL A 16 -4.51 5.87 11.67
C VAL A 16 -4.50 4.38 11.99
N ASN A 17 -5.56 3.68 11.58
CA ASN A 17 -5.66 2.24 11.79
C ASN A 17 -4.57 1.51 10.99
N ALA A 18 -4.23 2.00 9.79
CA ALA A 18 -3.14 1.44 9.00
C ALA A 18 -1.80 1.52 9.73
N MET A 19 -1.51 2.67 10.37
CA MET A 19 -0.28 2.89 11.14
C MET A 19 -0.19 1.98 12.37
N GLU A 20 -1.25 1.93 13.18
CA GLU A 20 -1.29 1.03 14.35
C GLU A 20 -1.08 -0.43 13.95
N LEU A 21 -1.66 -0.84 12.82
CA LEU A 21 -1.48 -2.20 12.29
C LEU A 21 -0.05 -2.48 11.82
N VAL A 22 0.64 -1.51 11.22
CA VAL A 22 2.05 -1.64 10.84
C VAL A 22 2.92 -1.88 12.08
N ASP A 23 2.68 -1.14 13.16
CA ASP A 23 3.43 -1.32 14.41
C ASP A 23 3.18 -2.70 15.03
N VAL A 24 1.93 -3.16 15.02
CA VAL A 24 1.57 -4.52 15.46
C VAL A 24 2.30 -5.59 14.64
N VAL A 25 2.48 -5.39 13.33
CA VAL A 25 3.26 -6.32 12.50
C VAL A 25 4.72 -6.33 12.88
N LYS A 26 5.33 -5.17 13.02
CA LYS A 26 6.73 -5.06 13.41
C LYS A 26 6.95 -5.80 14.74
N ALA A 27 6.06 -5.59 15.70
CA ALA A 27 6.08 -6.32 16.97
C ALA A 27 5.94 -7.83 16.77
N ARG A 28 4.97 -8.30 15.97
CA ARG A 28 4.77 -9.74 15.71
C ARG A 28 5.95 -10.38 14.98
N LEU A 29 6.59 -9.68 14.04
CA LEU A 29 7.81 -10.14 13.37
C LEU A 29 8.97 -10.24 14.35
N GLY A 30 9.11 -9.28 15.26
CA GLY A 30 10.06 -9.34 16.38
C GLY A 30 9.83 -10.56 17.27
N THR A 31 8.60 -10.79 17.72
CA THR A 31 8.26 -11.98 18.52
C THR A 31 8.53 -13.28 17.75
N MET A 32 8.19 -13.31 16.45
CA MET A 32 8.43 -14.46 15.59
C MET A 32 9.93 -14.76 15.46
N ARG A 33 10.76 -13.72 15.39
CA ARG A 33 12.22 -13.86 15.37
C ARG A 33 12.75 -14.44 16.68
N GLU A 34 12.34 -13.91 17.82
CA GLU A 34 12.91 -14.26 19.13
C GLU A 34 12.46 -15.64 19.63
N SER A 35 11.17 -15.95 19.50
CA SER A 35 10.55 -17.14 20.10
C SER A 35 9.73 -17.98 19.13
N GLY A 36 9.51 -17.50 17.91
CA GLY A 36 8.62 -18.16 16.93
C GLY A 36 9.23 -19.33 16.17
N TRP A 37 10.53 -19.58 16.27
CA TRP A 37 11.21 -20.63 15.51
C TRP A 37 10.56 -22.02 15.69
N ASN A 38 10.30 -22.43 16.93
CA ASN A 38 9.79 -23.78 17.20
C ASN A 38 8.41 -24.01 16.58
N ASN A 39 7.52 -23.03 16.71
CA ASN A 39 6.18 -23.09 16.13
C ASN A 39 6.24 -23.10 14.59
N PHE A 40 7.05 -22.21 14.01
CA PHE A 40 7.26 -22.16 12.57
C PHE A 40 7.84 -23.47 12.03
N PHE A 41 8.82 -24.05 12.74
CA PHE A 41 9.44 -25.30 12.33
C PHE A 41 8.47 -26.47 12.40
N ALA A 42 7.61 -26.54 13.42
CA ALA A 42 6.54 -27.54 13.51
C ALA A 42 5.55 -27.43 12.33
N ASP A 43 5.17 -26.21 11.94
CA ASP A 43 4.31 -25.98 10.77
C ASP A 43 4.98 -26.45 9.47
N VAL A 44 6.27 -26.15 9.30
CA VAL A 44 7.07 -26.60 8.14
C VAL A 44 7.20 -28.12 8.12
N GLN A 45 7.42 -28.77 9.26
CA GLN A 45 7.43 -30.23 9.36
C GLN A 45 6.08 -30.81 8.93
N GLY A 46 4.97 -30.25 9.41
CA GLY A 46 3.63 -30.65 9.00
C GLY A 46 3.40 -30.52 7.48
N PHE A 47 3.86 -29.41 6.89
CA PHE A 47 3.80 -29.20 5.45
C PHE A 47 4.65 -30.22 4.67
N CYS A 48 5.88 -30.49 5.12
CA CYS A 48 6.76 -31.48 4.50
C CYS A 48 6.15 -32.88 4.53
N VAL A 49 5.60 -33.30 5.67
CA VAL A 49 4.89 -34.58 5.80
C VAL A 49 3.71 -34.66 4.84
N ALA A 50 2.88 -33.61 4.77
CA ALA A 50 1.73 -33.56 3.86
C ALA A 50 2.10 -33.59 2.37
N LYS A 51 3.34 -33.22 2.02
CA LYS A 51 3.86 -33.22 0.64
C LYS A 51 4.87 -34.33 0.37
N SER A 52 5.05 -35.26 1.31
CA SER A 52 6.04 -36.35 1.24
C SER A 52 7.48 -35.86 0.98
N ILE A 53 7.83 -34.72 1.56
CA ILE A 53 9.19 -34.15 1.53
C ILE A 53 9.94 -34.64 2.77
N LEU A 54 11.12 -35.23 2.57
CA LEU A 54 12.01 -35.66 3.66
C LEU A 54 12.50 -34.44 4.46
N VAL A 55 12.26 -34.46 5.76
CA VAL A 55 12.79 -33.46 6.70
C VAL A 55 14.21 -33.87 7.07
N PRO A 56 15.24 -33.03 6.81
CA PRO A 56 16.62 -33.31 7.24
C PRO A 56 16.73 -33.39 8.76
N ASN A 57 17.64 -34.22 9.26
CA ASN A 57 17.97 -34.24 10.68
C ASN A 57 18.69 -32.94 11.06
N MET A 58 18.20 -32.26 12.08
CA MET A 58 18.67 -30.93 12.48
C MET A 58 20.03 -30.96 13.19
N ASP A 59 20.41 -32.11 13.75
CA ASP A 59 21.70 -32.32 14.40
C ASP A 59 22.82 -32.70 13.41
N ASP A 60 22.48 -33.03 12.17
CA ASP A 60 23.47 -33.39 11.15
C ASP A 60 24.35 -32.19 10.80
N GLU A 61 25.64 -32.47 10.63
CA GLU A 61 26.64 -31.49 10.22
C GLU A 61 26.73 -31.35 8.70
N ILE A 62 26.67 -30.11 8.24
CA ILE A 62 26.84 -29.73 6.83
C ILE A 62 28.05 -28.80 6.68
N PRO A 63 28.75 -28.83 5.53
CA PRO A 63 29.81 -27.86 5.25
C PRO A 63 29.24 -26.45 5.16
N VAL A 64 30.01 -25.47 5.66
CA VAL A 64 29.66 -24.05 5.54
C VAL A 64 29.49 -23.65 4.07
N ARG A 65 28.48 -22.85 3.77
CA ARG A 65 28.15 -22.41 2.41
C ARG A 65 29.34 -21.70 1.76
N GLY A 66 29.71 -22.12 0.55
CA GLY A 66 30.85 -21.59 -0.21
C GLY A 66 32.21 -22.21 0.13
N ARG A 67 32.25 -23.24 1.01
CA ARG A 67 33.47 -23.96 1.37
C ARG A 67 33.36 -25.44 1.02
N SER A 68 34.51 -26.06 0.75
CA SER A 68 34.60 -27.50 0.51
C SER A 68 34.48 -28.27 1.83
N ARG A 69 33.91 -29.49 1.79
CA ARG A 69 33.93 -30.42 2.93
C ARG A 69 35.34 -30.72 3.43
N ALA A 70 36.34 -30.61 2.56
CA ALA A 70 37.75 -30.85 2.89
C ALA A 70 38.36 -29.80 3.84
N GLU A 71 37.75 -28.61 3.99
CA GLU A 71 38.23 -27.59 4.93
C GLU A 71 37.87 -27.91 6.40
N GLY A 72 37.04 -28.92 6.65
CA GLY A 72 36.72 -29.39 8.01
C GLY A 72 35.87 -28.44 8.85
N ARG A 73 35.36 -27.34 8.27
CA ARG A 73 34.43 -26.41 8.95
C ARG A 73 32.99 -26.79 8.64
N THR A 74 32.33 -27.35 9.62
CA THR A 74 30.92 -27.77 9.56
C THR A 74 30.04 -26.90 10.46
N ILE A 75 28.77 -26.80 10.09
CA ILE A 75 27.68 -26.19 10.87
C ILE A 75 26.53 -27.18 10.94
N THR A 76 25.71 -27.12 11.98
CA THR A 76 24.52 -27.98 12.06
C THR A 76 23.44 -27.51 11.08
N ASN A 77 22.61 -28.45 10.61
CA ASN A 77 21.40 -28.11 9.85
C ASN A 77 20.50 -27.12 10.61
N LEU A 78 20.39 -27.28 11.94
CA LEU A 78 19.66 -26.32 12.78
C LEU A 78 20.23 -24.91 12.63
N HIS A 79 21.54 -24.75 12.69
CA HIS A 79 22.18 -23.44 12.55
C HIS A 79 21.92 -22.85 11.15
N HIS A 80 22.09 -23.65 10.10
CA HIS A 80 21.84 -23.22 8.73
C HIS A 80 20.41 -22.70 8.52
N TYR A 81 19.39 -23.49 8.89
CA TYR A 81 18.00 -23.09 8.68
C TYR A 81 17.55 -21.98 9.63
N ARG A 82 17.96 -22.02 10.91
CA ARG A 82 17.53 -21.04 11.90
C ARG A 82 18.27 -19.71 11.77
N ALA A 83 19.60 -19.74 11.76
CA ALA A 83 20.42 -18.54 11.79
C ALA A 83 20.64 -17.94 10.40
N GLU A 84 20.98 -18.75 9.39
CA GLU A 84 21.34 -18.22 8.06
C GLU A 84 20.13 -17.95 7.15
N ILE A 85 19.01 -18.63 7.38
CA ILE A 85 17.80 -18.49 6.56
C ILE A 85 16.70 -17.76 7.32
N PHE A 86 16.21 -18.31 8.43
CA PHE A 86 15.04 -17.79 9.12
C PHE A 86 15.30 -16.39 9.71
N TYR A 87 16.35 -16.21 10.51
CA TYR A 87 16.67 -14.88 11.05
C TYR A 87 16.98 -13.88 9.95
N VAL A 88 17.80 -14.24 8.97
CA VAL A 88 18.14 -13.35 7.85
C VAL A 88 16.90 -12.91 7.06
N ALA A 89 15.94 -13.81 6.83
CA ALA A 89 14.70 -13.49 6.14
C ALA A 89 13.82 -12.53 6.95
N ILE A 90 13.61 -12.80 8.24
CA ILE A 90 12.80 -11.94 9.11
C ILE A 90 13.49 -10.57 9.30
N ASP A 91 14.80 -10.55 9.54
CA ASP A 91 15.58 -9.32 9.71
C ASP A 91 15.50 -8.46 8.46
N LYS A 92 15.59 -9.06 7.28
CA LYS A 92 15.43 -8.34 6.03
C LYS A 92 14.03 -7.76 5.87
N ILE A 93 12.99 -8.51 6.22
CA ILE A 93 11.60 -8.00 6.19
C ILE A 93 11.46 -6.81 7.16
N CYS A 94 11.98 -6.92 8.38
CA CYS A 94 11.94 -5.84 9.37
C CYS A 94 12.64 -4.58 8.85
N VAL A 95 13.86 -4.72 8.33
CA VAL A 95 14.63 -3.60 7.77
C VAL A 95 13.89 -2.93 6.61
N GLU A 96 13.32 -3.70 5.69
CA GLU A 96 12.53 -3.14 4.58
C GLU A 96 11.24 -2.46 5.08
N MET A 97 10.60 -2.99 6.12
CA MET A 97 9.46 -2.34 6.77
C MET A 97 9.86 -1.02 7.45
N ASP A 98 11.03 -0.95 8.07
CA ASP A 98 11.55 0.26 8.68
C ASP A 98 11.96 1.31 7.65
N HIS A 99 12.55 0.91 6.53
CA HIS A 99 12.83 1.82 5.42
C HIS A 99 11.54 2.36 4.79
N ARG A 100 10.55 1.49 4.59
CA ARG A 100 9.27 1.86 3.94
C ARG A 100 8.39 2.73 4.84
N PHE A 101 8.36 2.45 6.14
CA PHE A 101 7.64 3.22 7.16
C PHE A 101 8.64 3.95 8.07
N SER A 102 9.56 4.65 7.42
CA SER A 102 10.58 5.47 8.08
C SER A 102 9.96 6.63 8.86
N GLU A 103 10.76 7.28 9.71
CA GLU A 103 10.33 8.45 10.48
C GLU A 103 9.67 9.53 9.63
N GLY A 104 10.17 9.78 8.41
CA GLY A 104 9.60 10.78 7.50
C GLY A 104 8.19 10.44 7.03
N SER A 105 7.95 9.20 6.61
CA SER A 105 6.60 8.73 6.26
C SER A 105 5.67 8.71 7.47
N ASN A 106 6.18 8.34 8.65
CA ASN A 106 5.37 8.33 9.88
C ASN A 106 4.97 9.74 10.28
N ILE A 107 5.84 10.74 10.12
CA ILE A 107 5.52 12.15 10.37
C ILE A 107 4.38 12.60 9.46
N ILE A 108 4.45 12.31 8.16
CA ILE A 108 3.40 12.71 7.21
C ILE A 108 2.06 12.05 7.57
N LEU A 109 2.07 10.74 7.82
CA LEU A 109 0.87 9.99 8.18
C LEU A 109 0.30 10.41 9.55
N ASP A 110 1.15 10.72 10.52
CA ASP A 110 0.76 11.29 11.82
C ASP A 110 0.14 12.68 11.66
N CYS A 111 0.70 13.55 10.81
CA CYS A 111 0.08 14.84 10.52
C CYS A 111 -1.30 14.67 9.87
N PHE A 112 -1.46 13.75 8.91
CA PHE A 112 -2.77 13.49 8.30
C PHE A 112 -3.78 12.85 9.27
N SER A 113 -3.31 12.14 10.30
CA SER A 113 -4.18 11.64 11.37
C SER A 113 -4.95 12.74 12.10
N CYS A 114 -4.42 13.98 12.10
CA CYS A 114 -5.07 15.13 12.71
C CYS A 114 -6.33 15.59 11.97
N LEU A 115 -6.54 15.14 10.72
CA LEU A 115 -7.77 15.39 9.95
C LEU A 115 -8.88 14.36 10.24
N ASP A 116 -8.63 13.34 11.08
CA ASP A 116 -9.63 12.32 11.39
C ASP A 116 -10.83 12.94 12.12
N PRO A 117 -12.05 12.89 11.56
CA PRO A 117 -13.24 13.50 12.16
C PRO A 117 -13.73 12.78 13.43
N LYS A 118 -13.24 11.57 13.72
CA LYS A 118 -13.66 10.77 14.88
C LYS A 118 -13.48 11.52 16.21
N ASN A 119 -14.38 11.24 17.15
CA ASN A 119 -14.38 11.83 18.48
C ASN A 119 -14.29 13.37 18.47
N SER A 120 -14.98 14.02 17.52
CA SER A 120 -14.94 15.48 17.35
C SER A 120 -13.53 16.02 17.07
N PHE A 121 -12.80 15.35 16.18
CA PHE A 121 -11.42 15.70 15.82
C PHE A 121 -10.50 15.70 17.05
N SER A 122 -10.52 14.63 17.83
CA SER A 122 -9.76 14.55 19.09
C SER A 122 -8.24 14.60 18.89
N LYS A 123 -7.76 14.17 17.72
CA LYS A 123 -6.35 14.16 17.33
C LYS A 123 -5.89 15.44 16.61
N PHE A 124 -6.77 16.44 16.51
CA PHE A 124 -6.47 17.67 15.77
C PHE A 124 -5.32 18.45 16.42
N ASP A 125 -4.33 18.79 15.60
CA ASP A 125 -3.14 19.52 16.00
C ASP A 125 -2.77 20.49 14.87
N VAL A 126 -2.76 21.79 15.20
CA VAL A 126 -2.50 22.86 14.23
C VAL A 126 -1.03 22.84 13.79
N ASP A 127 -0.11 22.58 14.70
CA ASP A 127 1.33 22.57 14.40
C ASP A 127 1.68 21.42 13.46
N LYS A 128 1.13 20.24 13.70
CA LYS A 128 1.33 19.08 12.83
C LYS A 128 0.75 19.31 11.43
N LEU A 129 -0.45 19.88 11.33
CA LEU A 129 -1.06 20.16 10.03
C LEU A 129 -0.37 21.30 9.29
N ALA A 130 0.06 22.35 9.98
CA ALA A 130 0.83 23.44 9.38
C ALA A 130 2.17 22.93 8.83
N ARG A 131 2.82 21.98 9.52
CA ARG A 131 4.05 21.33 9.04
C ARG A 131 3.87 20.63 7.70
N LEU A 132 2.67 20.17 7.35
CA LEU A 132 2.41 19.59 6.03
C LEU A 132 2.62 20.63 4.92
N ALA A 133 2.25 21.88 5.14
CA ALA A 133 2.45 22.94 4.16
C ALA A 133 3.95 23.22 3.92
N ASP A 134 4.80 23.04 4.95
CA ASP A 134 6.26 23.11 4.80
C ASP A 134 6.83 21.90 4.04
N ILE A 135 6.33 20.70 4.31
CA ILE A 135 6.74 19.48 3.60
C ILE A 135 6.36 19.58 2.11
N TYR A 136 5.11 19.98 1.84
CA TYR A 136 4.56 20.19 0.50
C TYR A 136 4.78 21.63 0.01
N HIS A 137 5.96 22.21 0.22
CA HIS A 137 6.31 23.58 -0.17
C HIS A 137 6.07 23.92 -1.66
N ALA A 138 5.96 22.92 -2.54
CA ALA A 138 5.61 23.14 -3.95
C ALA A 138 4.11 23.39 -4.16
N ASP A 139 3.25 22.89 -3.26
CA ASP A 139 1.80 22.99 -3.33
C ASP A 139 1.25 24.20 -2.54
N PHE A 140 2.08 24.81 -1.69
CA PHE A 140 1.74 25.95 -0.83
C PHE A 140 2.71 27.11 -1.03
N SER A 141 2.17 28.31 -1.28
CA SER A 141 2.96 29.54 -1.36
C SER A 141 3.46 30.00 0.01
N ASP A 142 4.41 30.95 0.03
CA ASP A 142 4.91 31.54 1.28
C ASP A 142 3.78 32.20 2.10
N ASP A 143 2.83 32.83 1.40
CA ASP A 143 1.64 33.45 2.02
C ASP A 143 0.69 32.39 2.58
N ASP A 144 0.46 31.29 1.85
CA ASP A 144 -0.34 30.17 2.33
C ASP A 144 0.23 29.58 3.63
N ARG A 145 1.57 29.43 3.69
CA ARG A 145 2.25 28.91 4.90
C ARG A 145 2.15 29.86 6.10
N GLY A 146 2.09 31.17 5.85
CA GLY A 146 1.83 32.17 6.89
C GLY A 146 0.39 32.14 7.42
N THR A 147 -0.59 31.84 6.57
CA THR A 147 -2.03 31.95 6.88
C THR A 147 -2.70 30.63 7.24
N ILE A 148 -2.08 29.48 6.94
CA ILE A 148 -2.69 28.16 7.15
C ILE A 148 -3.05 27.88 8.62
N ARG A 149 -2.25 28.40 9.57
CA ARG A 149 -2.48 28.23 11.01
C ARG A 149 -3.79 28.88 11.44
N ASP A 150 -3.99 30.14 11.08
CA ASP A 150 -5.21 30.90 11.39
C ASP A 150 -6.43 30.23 10.76
N GLN A 151 -6.28 29.73 9.53
CA GLN A 151 -7.35 29.03 8.83
C GLN A 151 -7.71 27.70 9.50
N LEU A 152 -6.72 26.92 9.95
CA LEU A 152 -6.90 25.66 10.68
C LEU A 152 -7.60 25.86 12.03
N GLU A 153 -7.20 26.88 12.79
CA GLU A 153 -7.83 27.24 14.06
C GLU A 153 -9.30 27.63 13.88
N THR A 154 -9.59 28.43 12.86
CA THR A 154 -10.96 28.83 12.54
C THR A 154 -11.79 27.64 12.05
N TYR A 155 -11.19 26.78 11.22
CA TYR A 155 -11.80 25.58 10.68
C TYR A 155 -12.28 24.65 11.79
N VAL A 156 -11.41 24.29 12.75
CA VAL A 156 -11.76 23.30 13.77
C VAL A 156 -12.88 23.79 14.68
N LEU A 157 -12.92 25.09 15.00
CA LEU A 157 -14.00 25.68 15.79
C LEU A 157 -15.34 25.62 15.05
N GLN A 158 -15.34 25.87 13.74
CA GLN A 158 -16.54 25.83 12.91
C GLN A 158 -17.06 24.41 12.71
N VAL A 159 -16.17 23.47 12.43
CA VAL A 159 -16.51 22.08 12.11
C VAL A 159 -17.00 21.35 13.36
N ARG A 160 -16.36 21.56 14.52
CA ARG A 160 -16.79 20.96 15.80
C ARG A 160 -18.18 21.43 16.25
N ARG A 161 -18.57 22.66 15.90
CA ARG A 161 -19.89 23.22 16.23
C ARG A 161 -21.00 22.77 15.27
N ASN A 162 -20.64 22.32 14.08
CA ASN A 162 -21.60 21.98 13.05
C ASN A 162 -21.97 20.49 13.12
N ALA A 163 -23.21 20.21 13.52
CA ALA A 163 -23.75 18.85 13.62
C ALA A 163 -23.70 18.06 12.30
N SER A 164 -23.54 18.74 11.16
CA SER A 164 -23.39 18.08 9.85
C SER A 164 -22.09 17.26 9.74
N PHE A 165 -21.07 17.59 10.54
CA PHE A 165 -19.76 16.93 10.51
C PHE A 165 -19.60 15.85 11.58
N SER A 166 -20.53 15.74 12.55
CA SER A 166 -20.47 14.70 13.58
C SER A 166 -20.73 13.29 13.05
N THR A 167 -21.33 13.18 11.86
CA THR A 167 -21.59 11.91 11.17
C THR A 167 -20.43 11.45 10.28
N CYS A 168 -19.34 12.21 10.18
CA CYS A 168 -18.20 11.82 9.35
C CYS A 168 -17.34 10.80 10.09
N GLU A 169 -17.07 9.65 9.46
CA GLU A 169 -16.27 8.56 10.04
C GLU A 169 -14.85 8.51 9.48
N ASP A 170 -14.62 9.14 8.33
CA ASP A 170 -13.36 9.11 7.59
C ASP A 170 -13.09 10.42 6.84
N VAL A 171 -11.87 10.54 6.30
CA VAL A 171 -11.45 11.74 5.54
C VAL A 171 -12.26 11.90 4.24
N GLN A 172 -12.74 10.80 3.65
CA GLN A 172 -13.54 10.85 2.43
C GLN A 172 -14.92 11.48 2.67
N SER A 173 -15.64 11.06 3.73
CA SER A 173 -16.91 11.64 4.16
C SER A 173 -16.73 13.09 4.59
N LEU A 174 -15.62 13.41 5.25
CA LEU A 174 -15.26 14.79 5.56
C LEU A 174 -15.13 15.67 4.30
N ALA A 175 -14.38 15.20 3.30
CA ALA A 175 -14.21 15.92 2.03
C ALA A 175 -15.55 16.14 1.31
N MET A 176 -16.37 15.09 1.20
CA MET A 176 -17.72 15.19 0.61
C MET A 176 -18.58 16.20 1.37
N LYS A 177 -18.51 16.22 2.71
CA LYS A 177 -19.29 17.15 3.53
C LYS A 177 -18.82 18.59 3.40
N MET A 178 -17.51 18.83 3.25
CA MET A 178 -16.97 20.16 2.99
C MET A 178 -17.43 20.73 1.64
N VAL A 179 -17.62 19.89 0.64
CA VAL A 179 -18.20 20.30 -0.65
C VAL A 179 -19.69 20.61 -0.50
N GLN A 180 -20.46 19.71 0.11
CA GLN A 180 -21.91 19.89 0.32
C GLN A 180 -22.27 21.15 1.12
N THR A 181 -21.41 21.55 2.05
CA THR A 181 -21.63 22.71 2.92
C THR A 181 -20.92 23.97 2.43
N GLU A 182 -20.33 23.93 1.23
CA GLU A 182 -19.53 25.01 0.62
C GLU A 182 -18.34 25.47 1.47
N LYS A 183 -17.98 24.72 2.51
CA LYS A 183 -16.86 25.02 3.42
C LYS A 183 -15.50 24.89 2.74
N HIS A 184 -15.39 24.15 1.65
CA HIS A 184 -14.19 24.10 0.80
C HIS A 184 -13.82 25.47 0.21
N LEU A 185 -14.80 26.35 -0.04
CA LEU A 185 -14.56 27.73 -0.51
C LEU A 185 -14.12 28.66 0.62
N VAL A 186 -14.60 28.40 1.83
CA VAL A 186 -14.27 29.18 3.04
C VAL A 186 -12.88 28.81 3.58
N PHE A 187 -12.51 27.53 3.47
CA PHE A 187 -11.25 26.98 3.99
C PHE A 187 -10.44 26.27 2.88
N PRO A 188 -9.97 27.01 1.86
CA PRO A 188 -9.30 26.41 0.70
C PRO A 188 -7.98 25.71 1.03
N LEU A 189 -7.20 26.19 2.00
CA LEU A 189 -5.92 25.57 2.38
C LEU A 189 -6.15 24.27 3.16
N VAL A 190 -7.14 24.27 4.07
CA VAL A 190 -7.53 23.05 4.79
C VAL A 190 -8.10 22.02 3.83
N TYR A 191 -8.90 22.45 2.86
CA TYR A 191 -9.43 21.54 1.84
C TYR A 191 -8.31 20.97 0.95
N LYS A 192 -7.31 21.77 0.58
CA LYS A 192 -6.10 21.29 -0.12
C LYS A 192 -5.35 20.23 0.70
N LEU A 193 -5.21 20.39 2.01
CA LEU A 193 -4.64 19.34 2.88
C LEU A 193 -5.46 18.05 2.86
N ILE A 194 -6.80 18.15 2.86
CA ILE A 194 -7.69 16.99 2.77
C ILE A 194 -7.56 16.31 1.40
N GLU A 195 -7.45 17.07 0.31
CA GLU A 195 -7.16 16.52 -1.02
C GLU A 195 -5.82 15.79 -1.05
N LEU A 196 -4.77 16.39 -0.48
CA LEU A 196 -3.45 15.76 -0.34
C LEU A 196 -3.55 14.43 0.45
N ALA A 197 -4.33 14.40 1.52
CA ALA A 197 -4.57 13.20 2.31
C ALA A 197 -5.24 12.08 1.49
N LEU A 198 -6.16 12.44 0.60
CA LEU A 198 -6.91 11.49 -0.24
C LEU A 198 -6.09 10.96 -1.42
N ILE A 199 -5.18 11.77 -1.98
CA ILE A 199 -4.32 11.34 -3.09
C ILE A 199 -3.10 10.56 -2.61
N LEU A 200 -2.74 10.67 -1.32
CA LEU A 200 -1.59 9.97 -0.77
C LEU A 200 -1.83 8.45 -0.76
N PRO A 201 -1.01 7.68 -1.48
CA PRO A 201 -1.07 6.24 -1.37
C PRO A 201 -0.52 5.82 0.00
N VAL A 202 -1.42 5.60 0.97
CA VAL A 202 -1.07 4.99 2.28
C VAL A 202 -0.41 3.62 2.08
N SER A 203 -0.74 2.94 0.98
CA SER A 203 -0.07 1.72 0.54
C SER A 203 0.29 1.80 -0.95
N THR A 204 1.49 1.35 -1.32
CA THR A 204 1.91 1.11 -2.71
C THR A 204 1.14 -0.03 -3.38
N ALA A 205 -0.06 -0.38 -2.91
CA ALA A 205 -0.86 -1.45 -3.48
C ALA A 205 -1.18 -1.18 -4.96
N SER A 206 -1.32 0.08 -5.37
CA SER A 206 -1.50 0.45 -6.78
C SER A 206 -0.25 0.15 -7.62
N VAL A 207 0.94 0.40 -7.07
CA VAL A 207 2.22 0.12 -7.74
C VAL A 207 2.50 -1.38 -7.77
N GLU A 208 2.21 -2.11 -6.69
CA GLU A 208 2.32 -3.58 -6.62
C GLU A 208 1.31 -4.27 -7.54
N ARG A 209 0.09 -3.73 -7.68
CA ARG A 209 -0.90 -4.18 -8.66
C ARG A 209 -0.39 -3.99 -10.08
N ALA A 210 0.24 -2.84 -10.38
CA ALA A 210 0.86 -2.61 -11.68
C ALA A 210 2.02 -3.58 -11.94
N PHE A 211 2.88 -3.85 -10.96
CA PHE A 211 3.95 -4.85 -11.12
C PHE A 211 3.42 -6.29 -11.28
N SER A 212 2.34 -6.64 -10.59
CA SER A 212 1.67 -7.94 -10.75
C SER A 212 1.04 -8.07 -12.15
N ALA A 213 0.31 -7.02 -12.59
CA ALA A 213 -0.22 -6.93 -13.95
C ALA A 213 0.90 -7.05 -15.00
N MET A 214 2.01 -6.34 -14.78
CA MET A 214 3.19 -6.38 -15.64
C MET A 214 3.78 -7.79 -15.71
N LYS A 215 3.89 -8.51 -14.59
CA LYS A 215 4.38 -9.91 -14.56
C LYS A 215 3.47 -10.87 -15.32
N ILE A 216 2.17 -10.59 -15.37
CA ILE A 216 1.19 -11.38 -16.12
C ILE A 216 1.26 -11.06 -17.62
N ILE A 217 1.38 -9.77 -17.96
CA ILE A 217 1.45 -9.29 -19.35
C ILE A 217 2.80 -9.64 -20.01
N LYS A 218 3.91 -9.44 -19.28
CA LYS A 218 5.28 -9.79 -19.67
C LYS A 218 5.70 -11.09 -19.00
N SER A 219 5.40 -12.20 -19.67
CA SER A 219 5.91 -13.51 -19.30
C SER A 219 7.30 -13.76 -19.88
N LYS A 220 8.04 -14.74 -19.35
CA LYS A 220 9.39 -15.11 -19.84
C LYS A 220 9.42 -15.41 -21.34
N LEU A 221 8.31 -15.89 -21.91
CA LEU A 221 8.16 -16.16 -23.34
C LEU A 221 7.70 -14.93 -24.16
N ARG A 222 7.13 -13.91 -23.51
CA ARG A 222 6.59 -12.68 -24.13
C ARG A 222 7.26 -11.43 -23.55
N ASN A 223 8.59 -11.39 -23.59
CA ASN A 223 9.36 -10.26 -23.05
C ASN A 223 9.57 -9.11 -24.06
N LYS A 224 9.50 -9.38 -25.37
CA LYS A 224 9.54 -8.35 -26.43
C LYS A 224 8.12 -7.96 -26.83
N ILE A 225 7.61 -6.90 -26.23
CA ILE A 225 6.32 -6.30 -26.53
C ILE A 225 6.54 -4.80 -26.84
N ASN A 226 5.80 -4.26 -27.80
CA ASN A 226 5.86 -2.82 -28.12
C ASN A 226 5.31 -2.01 -26.93
N ASP A 227 5.93 -0.87 -26.62
CA ASP A 227 5.56 -0.02 -25.48
C ASP A 227 4.11 0.48 -25.53
N VAL A 228 3.61 0.85 -26.71
CA VAL A 228 2.22 1.29 -26.88
C VAL A 228 1.26 0.17 -26.52
N TRP A 229 1.50 -1.03 -27.08
CA TRP A 229 0.68 -2.20 -26.82
C TRP A 229 0.77 -2.68 -25.37
N PHE A 230 1.94 -2.53 -24.75
CA PHE A 230 2.14 -2.82 -23.35
C PHE A 230 1.36 -1.87 -22.44
N ASN A 231 1.42 -0.56 -22.72
CA ASN A 231 0.66 0.45 -21.97
C ASN A 231 -0.84 0.22 -22.08
N ASP A 232 -1.35 -0.05 -23.29
CA ASP A 232 -2.78 -0.35 -23.50
C ASP A 232 -3.22 -1.58 -22.70
N LEU A 233 -2.43 -2.65 -22.70
CA LEU A 233 -2.73 -3.87 -21.93
C LEU A 233 -2.63 -3.64 -20.41
N MET A 234 -1.67 -2.84 -19.97
CA MET A 234 -1.53 -2.46 -18.57
C MET A 234 -2.81 -1.77 -18.09
N VAL A 235 -3.32 -0.79 -18.84
CA VAL A 235 -4.57 -0.07 -18.51
C VAL A 235 -5.76 -1.03 -18.44
N CYS A 236 -5.95 -1.89 -19.43
CA CYS A 236 -7.05 -2.86 -19.43
C CYS A 236 -6.98 -3.83 -18.24
N TYR A 237 -5.78 -4.19 -17.78
CA TYR A 237 -5.61 -5.13 -16.68
C TYR A 237 -5.71 -4.46 -15.30
N THR A 238 -5.17 -3.25 -15.14
CA THR A 238 -5.28 -2.49 -13.89
C THR A 238 -6.71 -2.06 -13.63
N GLU A 239 -7.41 -1.61 -14.68
CA GLU A 239 -8.80 -1.17 -14.64
C GLU A 239 -9.76 -2.26 -15.13
N ARG A 240 -9.46 -3.53 -14.82
CA ARG A 240 -10.22 -4.67 -15.32
C ARG A 240 -11.72 -4.60 -14.98
N GLU A 241 -12.09 -4.02 -13.85
CA GLU A 241 -13.51 -3.87 -13.49
C GLU A 241 -14.22 -2.84 -14.39
N ILE A 242 -13.55 -1.75 -14.76
CA ILE A 242 -14.07 -0.80 -15.75
C ILE A 242 -14.09 -1.46 -17.13
N PHE A 243 -13.02 -2.18 -17.51
CA PHE A 243 -12.94 -2.86 -18.80
C PHE A 243 -14.05 -3.91 -18.98
N LYS A 244 -14.38 -4.68 -17.93
CA LYS A 244 -15.53 -5.62 -17.95
C LYS A 244 -16.89 -4.92 -18.08
N SER A 245 -17.00 -3.66 -17.68
CA SER A 245 -18.24 -2.90 -17.77
C SER A 245 -18.49 -2.34 -19.17
N LEU A 246 -17.48 -2.38 -20.05
CA LEU A 246 -17.61 -1.97 -21.44
C LEU A 246 -18.31 -3.06 -22.25
N ASP A 247 -19.21 -2.65 -23.13
CA ASP A 247 -19.91 -3.56 -24.03
C ASP A 247 -19.04 -3.93 -25.25
N ASP A 248 -18.97 -5.22 -25.55
CA ASP A 248 -18.16 -5.74 -26.64
C ASP A 248 -18.61 -5.19 -28.01
N ILE A 249 -19.91 -4.95 -28.20
CA ILE A 249 -20.46 -4.42 -29.46
C ILE A 249 -20.01 -2.96 -29.63
N ASP A 250 -20.04 -2.16 -28.56
CA ASP A 250 -19.53 -0.79 -28.59
C ASP A 250 -18.03 -0.71 -28.88
N ILE A 251 -17.23 -1.65 -28.33
CA ILE A 251 -15.80 -1.76 -28.64
C ILE A 251 -15.60 -2.09 -30.13
N ILE A 252 -16.33 -3.08 -30.65
CA ILE A 252 -16.28 -3.51 -32.06
C ILE A 252 -16.67 -2.36 -32.98
N ARG A 253 -17.76 -1.65 -32.68
CA ARG A 253 -18.24 -0.51 -33.47
C ARG A 253 -17.22 0.62 -33.49
N THR A 254 -16.65 0.96 -32.34
CA THR A 254 -15.62 2.00 -32.21
C THR A 254 -14.34 1.61 -32.94
N PHE A 255 -13.93 0.33 -32.85
CA PHE A 255 -12.80 -0.21 -33.58
C PHE A 255 -13.02 -0.15 -35.11
N THR A 256 -14.22 -0.50 -35.56
CA THR A 256 -14.61 -0.47 -36.99
C THR A 256 -14.67 0.97 -37.53
N ALA A 257 -15.08 1.93 -36.70
CA ALA A 257 -15.14 3.34 -37.06
C ALA A 257 -13.75 4.00 -37.22
N LYS A 258 -12.67 3.40 -36.67
CA LYS A 258 -11.29 3.86 -36.89
C LYS A 258 -10.82 3.46 -38.30
N LYS A 259 -11.19 4.30 -39.28
CA LYS A 259 -11.06 4.18 -40.76
C LYS A 259 -9.69 3.84 -41.38
N SER A 260 -8.65 3.42 -40.64
CA SER A 260 -7.29 3.26 -41.18
C SER A 260 -6.78 1.83 -41.38
N ARG A 261 -7.61 0.77 -41.31
CA ARG A 261 -7.12 -0.62 -41.49
C ARG A 261 -7.94 -1.49 -42.47
N LYS A 262 -7.23 -2.27 -43.28
CA LYS A 262 -7.73 -3.18 -44.33
C LYS A 262 -8.21 -4.54 -43.77
N GLY A 263 -9.21 -4.54 -42.90
CA GLY A 263 -9.83 -5.78 -42.42
C GLY A 263 -11.29 -5.56 -42.05
N HIS A 264 -12.20 -6.24 -42.74
CA HIS A 264 -13.62 -6.25 -42.38
C HIS A 264 -13.85 -7.36 -41.35
N LEU A 265 -14.50 -7.05 -40.23
CA LEU A 265 -15.01 -8.05 -39.31
C LEU A 265 -16.17 -8.83 -39.96
N PRO A 266 -16.38 -10.11 -39.62
CA PRO A 266 -17.49 -10.89 -40.16
C PRO A 266 -18.84 -10.20 -39.86
N ARG A 267 -19.76 -10.24 -40.83
CA ARG A 267 -21.06 -9.53 -40.84
C ARG A 267 -22.01 -9.81 -39.67
N ASN A 268 -21.65 -10.72 -38.77
CA ASN A 268 -22.47 -11.12 -37.63
C ASN A 268 -22.35 -10.18 -36.42
N PHE A 269 -21.51 -9.13 -36.51
CA PHE A 269 -21.24 -8.18 -35.43
C PHE A 269 -21.52 -6.70 -35.83
N ILE A 270 -22.28 -6.49 -36.90
CA ILE A 270 -22.75 -5.17 -37.38
C ILE A 270 -24.24 -5.06 -37.09
#